data_AF-A0AAD5D2L7-F1
#
_entry.id   AF-A0AAD5D2L7-F1
#
_cell.length_a   1.000
_cell.length_b   1.000
_cell.length_c   1.000
_cell.angle_alpha   90.00
_cell.angle_beta   90.00
_cell.angle_gamma   90.00
#
_symmetry.space_group_name_H-M   'P 1'
#
loop_
_entity.id
_entity.type
_entity.pdbx_description
1 polymer ?
#
loop_
_entity_poly.entity_id
_entity_poly.type
_entity_poly.pdbx_seq_one_letter_code
_entity_poly.pdbx_strand_id
1 'polypeptide(L)'
;MEEEMIRLCNIMPVELAIKRELEYRAKMEVLKNQHQNDLKPLVLAQGPPPQVTKKVSEVAPNHPQRVPMLQVSSSSQMLKEKIAFTCKACQLTFASVFHLSSHVLSQLHKVNISQMKKRRVAISNPIWCELCRSSCSSLGEVEAHLNGSKHTSLLTTLAKKRRKH
;
A
#
# COMPACT_ATOMS: atom_id res chain seq x y z
N MET A 1 -37.63 51.52 -1.65
CA MET A 1 -37.47 50.33 -0.77
C MET A 1 -37.22 49.07 -1.63
N GLU A 2 -36.43 49.16 -2.70
CA GLU A 2 -36.16 48.00 -3.59
C GLU A 2 -34.69 47.94 -4.06
N GLU A 3 -33.88 48.97 -3.79
CA GLU A 3 -32.50 49.09 -4.28
C GLU A 3 -31.46 48.35 -3.42
N GLU A 4 -31.81 47.91 -2.20
CA GLU A 4 -30.94 47.07 -1.36
C GLU A 4 -30.99 45.59 -1.74
N MET A 5 -31.94 45.16 -2.57
CA MET A 5 -32.09 43.74 -2.95
C MET A 5 -31.15 43.30 -4.09
N ILE A 6 -30.42 44.22 -4.73
CA ILE A 6 -29.68 43.95 -5.97
C ILE A 6 -28.14 43.80 -5.77
N ARG A 7 -27.60 44.01 -4.56
CA ARG A 7 -26.13 44.06 -4.34
C ARG A 7 -25.48 42.85 -3.67
N LEU A 8 -26.13 41.69 -3.60
CA LEU A 8 -25.56 40.51 -2.94
C LEU A 8 -25.45 39.26 -3.84
N CYS A 9 -25.61 39.39 -5.16
CA CYS A 9 -25.63 38.25 -6.09
C CYS A 9 -24.32 37.42 -6.17
N ASN A 10 -23.22 37.90 -5.56
CA ASN A 10 -21.92 37.22 -5.55
C ASN A 10 -21.46 36.82 -4.15
N ILE A 11 -22.26 37.09 -3.12
CA ILE A 11 -21.94 36.70 -1.74
C ILE A 11 -22.75 35.46 -1.42
N MET A 12 -22.06 34.34 -1.26
CA MET A 12 -22.67 33.07 -0.86
C MET A 12 -23.37 33.28 0.49
N PRO A 13 -24.69 33.01 0.60
CA PRO A 13 -25.37 33.06 1.88
C PRO A 13 -24.68 32.14 2.89
N VAL A 14 -24.54 32.61 4.13
CA VAL A 14 -23.79 31.91 5.19
C VAL A 14 -24.41 30.54 5.47
N GLU A 15 -25.74 30.45 5.41
CA GLU A 15 -26.50 29.22 5.57
C GLU A 15 -26.13 28.19 4.50
N LEU A 16 -25.96 28.64 3.25
CA LEU A 16 -25.58 27.77 2.13
C LEU A 16 -24.12 27.30 2.24
N ALA A 17 -23.23 28.17 2.72
CA ALA A 17 -21.84 27.80 3.00
C ALA A 17 -21.74 26.75 4.13
N ILE A 18 -22.47 26.96 5.23
CA ILE A 18 -22.56 26.00 6.36
C ILE A 18 -23.13 24.67 5.89
N LYS A 19 -24.21 24.69 5.09
CA LYS A 19 -24.83 23.48 4.56
C LYS A 19 -23.85 22.66 3.72
N ARG A 20 -23.11 23.29 2.81
CA ARG A 20 -22.09 22.63 1.99
C ARG A 20 -20.95 22.05 2.82
N GLU A 21 -20.49 22.76 3.85
CA GLU A 21 -19.45 22.30 4.77
C GLU A 21 -19.92 21.07 5.58
N LEU A 22 -21.17 21.07 6.06
CA LEU A 22 -21.76 19.92 6.77
C LEU A 22 -21.92 18.69 5.85
N GLU A 23 -22.40 18.89 4.63
CA GLU A 23 -22.52 17.84 3.61
C GLU A 23 -21.14 17.26 3.25
N TYR A 24 -20.13 18.11 3.10
CA TYR A 24 -18.75 17.68 2.87
C TYR A 24 -18.22 16.84 4.02
N ARG A 25 -18.40 17.29 5.28
CA ARG A 25 -18.00 16.53 6.48
C ARG A 25 -18.69 15.17 6.55
N ALA A 26 -19.99 15.12 6.28
CA ALA A 26 -20.75 13.87 6.27
C ALA A 26 -20.22 12.90 5.21
N LYS A 27 -19.95 13.38 3.99
CA LYS A 27 -19.40 12.56 2.90
C LYS A 27 -18.00 12.04 3.22
N MET A 28 -17.16 12.86 3.85
CA MET A 28 -15.83 12.46 4.30
C MET A 28 -15.89 11.42 5.42
N GLU A 29 -16.85 11.54 6.34
CA GLU A 29 -17.06 10.56 7.40
C GLU A 29 -17.60 9.24 6.83
N VAL A 30 -18.46 9.26 5.81
CA VAL A 30 -18.89 8.05 5.08
C VAL A 30 -17.70 7.36 4.40
N LEU A 31 -16.83 8.10 3.70
CA LEU A 31 -15.63 7.55 3.06
C LEU A 31 -14.65 6.96 4.09
N LYS A 32 -14.47 7.64 5.23
CA LYS A 32 -13.64 7.17 6.33
C LYS A 32 -14.22 5.92 6.99
N ASN A 33 -15.54 5.86 7.18
CA ASN A 33 -16.22 4.68 7.70
C ASN A 33 -16.21 3.54 6.68
N GLN A 34 -16.34 3.78 5.37
CA GLN A 34 -16.13 2.77 4.34
C GLN A 34 -14.74 2.16 4.47
N HIS A 35 -13.69 3.00 4.55
CA HIS A 35 -12.33 2.54 4.78
C HIS A 35 -12.15 1.77 6.10
N GLN A 36 -12.85 2.17 7.18
CA GLN A 36 -12.85 1.40 8.44
C GLN A 36 -13.61 0.07 8.34
N ASN A 37 -14.73 0.02 7.62
CA ASN A 37 -15.53 -1.19 7.44
C ASN A 37 -14.83 -2.21 6.54
N ASP A 38 -14.08 -1.75 5.52
CA ASP A 38 -13.21 -2.60 4.70
C ASP A 38 -12.03 -3.20 5.49
N LEU A 39 -11.63 -2.55 6.59
CA LEU A 39 -10.58 -3.02 7.50
C LEU A 39 -11.11 -3.86 8.68
N LYS A 40 -12.44 -3.95 8.87
CA LYS A 40 -13.08 -4.56 10.04
C LYS A 40 -13.98 -5.80 9.78
N PRO A 41 -13.77 -6.67 8.77
CA PRO A 41 -14.43 -7.99 8.74
C PRO A 41 -13.87 -9.02 9.73
N LEU A 42 -12.86 -8.71 10.55
CA LEU A 42 -12.35 -9.61 11.58
C LEU A 42 -12.40 -8.92 12.94
N VAL A 43 -13.01 -9.59 13.91
CA VAL A 43 -13.20 -9.20 15.32
C VAL A 43 -14.51 -8.47 15.63
N LEU A 44 -15.61 -9.24 15.71
CA LEU A 44 -16.55 -9.10 16.83
C LEU A 44 -17.38 -10.38 17.02
N ALA A 45 -16.90 -11.29 17.86
CA ALA A 45 -17.76 -12.19 18.64
C ALA A 45 -17.01 -12.57 19.92
N GLN A 46 -17.23 -11.81 20.99
CA GLN A 46 -17.01 -12.28 22.36
C GLN A 46 -18.30 -12.00 23.13
N GLY A 47 -19.10 -13.06 23.28
CA GLY A 47 -20.11 -13.15 24.33
C GLY A 47 -19.49 -13.69 25.64
N PRO A 48 -20.12 -13.48 26.79
CA PRO A 48 -19.56 -13.83 28.12
C PRO A 48 -19.70 -15.33 28.47
N PRO A 49 -19.01 -15.81 29.53
CA PRO A 49 -18.67 -17.22 29.77
C PRO A 49 -19.77 -18.01 30.49
N PRO A 50 -19.74 -19.36 30.45
CA PRO A 50 -19.41 -20.09 31.68
C PRO A 50 -18.58 -21.38 31.47
N GLN A 51 -18.09 -21.89 32.60
CA GLN A 51 -17.17 -23.02 32.79
C GLN A 51 -17.77 -24.41 32.45
N VAL A 52 -16.92 -25.44 32.27
CA VAL A 52 -16.99 -26.79 32.91
C VAL A 52 -16.17 -27.86 32.15
N THR A 53 -15.14 -28.38 32.86
CA THR A 53 -14.53 -29.73 32.89
C THR A 53 -13.87 -30.44 31.68
N LYS A 54 -12.59 -30.73 31.90
CA LYS A 54 -11.87 -32.05 31.87
C LYS A 54 -11.57 -32.79 30.55
N LYS A 55 -10.30 -33.27 30.54
CA LYS A 55 -9.63 -34.35 29.78
C LYS A 55 -9.20 -34.03 28.34
N VAL A 56 -8.10 -34.54 27.77
CA VAL A 56 -6.81 -35.20 28.13
C VAL A 56 -6.04 -35.29 26.79
N SER A 57 -4.71 -35.48 26.84
CA SER A 57 -3.78 -35.85 25.73
C SER A 57 -3.29 -34.71 24.83
N GLU A 58 -2.04 -34.27 24.98
CA GLU A 58 -0.80 -34.86 24.42
C GLU A 58 -0.73 -34.79 22.89
N VAL A 59 0.18 -33.94 22.37
CA VAL A 59 1.27 -34.27 21.43
C VAL A 59 1.92 -32.96 20.89
N ALA A 60 3.24 -32.91 20.98
CA ALA A 60 4.16 -31.88 20.44
C ALA A 60 4.42 -32.09 18.91
N PRO A 61 5.44 -31.49 18.26
CA PRO A 61 5.73 -30.06 18.05
C PRO A 61 5.99 -29.69 16.54
N ASN A 62 6.00 -28.37 16.26
CA ASN A 62 6.82 -27.64 15.26
C ASN A 62 6.80 -27.99 13.75
N HIS A 63 6.22 -27.09 12.92
CA HIS A 63 6.89 -26.49 11.74
C HIS A 63 6.10 -25.23 11.25
N PRO A 64 6.73 -24.08 10.93
CA PRO A 64 5.99 -22.87 10.57
C PRO A 64 5.52 -22.91 9.11
N GLN A 65 4.24 -23.22 8.92
CA GLN A 65 3.59 -23.14 7.62
C GLN A 65 3.24 -21.69 7.25
N ARG A 66 3.69 -21.35 6.04
CA ARG A 66 3.38 -20.18 5.23
C ARG A 66 1.92 -19.73 5.34
N VAL A 67 1.72 -18.43 5.54
CA VAL A 67 0.43 -17.78 5.28
C VAL A 67 0.28 -17.41 3.80
N PRO A 68 -0.82 -17.80 3.11
CA PRO A 68 -1.02 -17.55 1.68
C PRO A 68 -1.41 -16.10 1.33
N MET A 69 -1.11 -15.78 0.08
CA MET A 69 -1.29 -14.50 -0.64
C MET A 69 -2.71 -13.94 -0.60
N LEU A 70 -2.80 -12.61 -0.49
CA LEU A 70 -3.92 -11.85 -1.04
C LEU A 70 -3.76 -11.78 -2.56
N GLN A 71 -4.57 -12.57 -3.27
CA GLN A 71 -4.74 -12.45 -4.72
C GLN A 71 -5.70 -11.29 -5.02
N VAL A 72 -5.15 -10.15 -5.41
CA VAL A 72 -5.91 -9.17 -6.20
C VAL A 72 -5.83 -9.60 -7.66
N SER A 73 -6.93 -10.15 -8.14
CA SER A 73 -7.15 -10.53 -9.53
C SER A 73 -7.25 -9.27 -10.39
N SER A 74 -6.16 -8.92 -11.08
CA SER A 74 -6.24 -8.08 -12.27
C SER A 74 -5.77 -8.92 -13.46
N SER A 75 -6.76 -9.46 -14.16
CA SER A 75 -6.57 -10.10 -15.46
C SER A 75 -6.05 -9.08 -16.46
N SER A 76 -4.76 -9.16 -16.75
CA SER A 76 -4.15 -8.70 -17.98
C SER A 76 -2.91 -9.56 -18.19
N GLN A 77 -3.10 -10.69 -18.87
CA GLN A 77 -2.00 -11.49 -19.40
C GLN A 77 -1.27 -10.66 -20.45
N MET A 78 -0.25 -9.92 -20.02
CA MET A 78 0.85 -9.49 -20.87
C MET A 78 2.12 -9.83 -20.10
N LEU A 79 2.79 -10.88 -20.55
CA LEU A 79 4.13 -11.28 -20.12
C LEU A 79 5.14 -10.19 -20.52
N LYS A 80 5.10 -9.03 -19.87
CA LYS A 80 6.16 -8.04 -19.93
C LYS A 80 7.14 -8.40 -18.82
N GLU A 81 8.27 -8.95 -19.24
CA GLU A 81 9.43 -9.38 -18.45
C GLU A 81 9.41 -8.77 -17.05
N LYS A 82 8.96 -9.54 -16.05
CA LYS A 82 8.57 -9.01 -14.73
C LYS A 82 9.80 -8.58 -13.94
N ILE A 83 10.25 -7.36 -14.20
CA ILE A 83 11.09 -6.61 -13.28
C ILE A 83 10.27 -6.47 -12.01
N ALA A 84 10.70 -7.14 -10.95
CA ALA A 84 10.07 -7.05 -9.64
C ALA A 84 10.93 -6.17 -8.71
N PHE A 85 10.24 -5.36 -7.91
CA PHE A 85 10.85 -4.53 -6.90
C PHE A 85 10.30 -4.87 -5.53
N THR A 86 11.19 -4.99 -4.55
CA THR A 86 10.82 -5.34 -3.18
C THR A 86 11.14 -4.18 -2.26
N CYS A 87 10.16 -3.74 -1.47
CA CYS A 87 10.37 -2.82 -0.37
C CYS A 87 10.72 -3.63 0.89
N LYS A 88 11.99 -3.62 1.30
CA LYS A 88 12.48 -4.35 2.49
C LYS A 88 11.85 -3.85 3.79
N ALA A 89 11.53 -2.56 3.89
CA ALA A 89 10.89 -2.00 5.07
C ALA A 89 9.44 -2.48 5.26
N CYS A 90 8.70 -2.64 4.16
CA CYS A 90 7.30 -3.08 4.19
C CYS A 90 7.11 -4.55 3.82
N GLN A 91 8.17 -5.23 3.37
CA GLN A 91 8.17 -6.60 2.85
C GLN A 91 7.13 -6.81 1.73
N LEU A 92 6.93 -5.78 0.89
CA LEU A 92 6.00 -5.81 -0.24
C LEU A 92 6.77 -5.91 -1.56
N THR A 93 6.23 -6.69 -2.49
CA THR A 93 6.79 -6.87 -3.84
C THR A 93 5.87 -6.25 -4.88
N PHE A 94 6.44 -5.54 -5.85
CA PHE A 94 5.75 -4.83 -6.90
C PHE A 94 6.25 -5.28 -8.27
N ALA A 95 5.33 -5.50 -9.20
CA ALA A 95 5.65 -5.88 -10.58
C ALA A 95 5.97 -4.69 -11.49
N SER A 96 5.84 -3.46 -10.98
CA SER A 96 6.08 -2.22 -11.73
C SER A 96 6.64 -1.15 -10.82
N VAL A 97 7.49 -0.31 -11.41
CA VAL A 97 8.04 0.90 -10.79
C VAL A 97 6.92 1.84 -10.37
N PHE A 98 5.86 1.96 -11.17
CA PHE A 98 4.73 2.85 -10.85
C PHE A 98 4.09 2.52 -9.49
N HIS A 99 3.79 1.24 -9.25
CA HIS A 99 3.19 0.80 -7.97
C HIS A 99 4.18 0.93 -6.82
N LEU A 100 5.47 0.67 -7.05
CA LEU A 100 6.52 0.92 -6.07
C LEU A 100 6.59 2.41 -5.70
N SER A 101 6.63 3.31 -6.70
CA SER A 101 6.67 4.76 -6.49
C SER A 101 5.48 5.23 -5.66
N SER A 102 4.28 4.80 -6.06
CA SER A 102 3.05 5.10 -5.31
C SER A 102 3.13 4.60 -3.86
N HIS A 103 3.63 3.36 -3.65
CA HIS A 103 3.86 2.81 -2.32
C HIS A 103 4.86 3.63 -1.49
N VAL A 104 6.03 3.97 -2.03
CA VAL A 104 7.09 4.71 -1.31
C VAL A 104 6.61 6.11 -0.92
N LEU A 105 5.78 6.73 -1.74
CA LEU A 105 5.19 8.05 -1.47
C LEU A 105 4.02 7.99 -0.46
N SER A 106 3.46 6.81 -0.23
CA SER A 106 2.29 6.63 0.65
C SER A 106 2.58 7.00 2.11
N GLN A 107 1.55 7.48 2.81
CA GLN A 107 1.66 7.82 4.23
C GLN A 107 1.98 6.59 5.10
N LEU A 108 1.47 5.42 4.73
CA LEU A 108 1.75 4.18 5.45
C LEU A 108 3.23 3.82 5.40
N HIS A 109 3.86 3.94 4.23
CA HIS A 109 5.30 3.71 4.10
C HIS A 109 6.09 4.67 5.00
N LYS A 110 5.76 5.97 4.98
CA LYS A 110 6.42 6.99 5.81
C LYS A 110 6.32 6.69 7.31
N VAL A 111 5.14 6.30 7.77
CA VAL A 111 4.92 5.92 9.18
C VAL A 111 5.73 4.68 9.55
N ASN A 112 5.76 3.67 8.68
CA ASN A 112 6.53 2.44 8.92
C ASN A 112 8.04 2.71 9.00
N ILE A 113 8.59 3.49 8.06
CA ILE A 113 10.01 3.90 8.07
C ILE A 113 10.34 4.69 9.35
N SER A 114 9.48 5.62 9.76
CA SER A 114 9.65 6.39 10.99
C SER A 114 9.62 5.49 12.23
N GLN A 115 8.71 4.52 12.28
CA GLN A 115 8.63 3.55 13.37
C GLN A 115 9.87 2.65 13.43
N MET A 116 10.39 2.19 12.29
CA MET A 116 11.62 1.40 12.23
C MET A 116 12.83 2.20 12.73
N LYS A 117 12.91 3.49 12.36
CA LYS A 117 13.96 4.40 12.89
C LYS A 117 13.88 4.54 14.40
N LYS A 118 12.68 4.66 14.98
CA LYS A 118 12.48 4.70 16.45
C LYS A 118 12.93 3.41 17.14
N ARG A 119 12.71 2.25 16.50
CA ARG A 119 13.16 0.93 17.00
C ARG A 119 14.66 0.68 16.81
N ARG A 120 15.43 1.68 16.36
CA ARG A 120 16.86 1.58 16.00
C ARG A 120 17.16 0.50 14.96
N VAL A 121 16.18 0.16 14.11
CA VAL A 121 16.39 -0.70 12.94
C VAL A 121 16.87 0.18 11.79
N ALA A 122 18.17 0.12 11.49
CA ALA A 122 18.75 0.87 10.39
C ALA A 122 18.47 0.17 9.06
N ILE A 123 17.58 0.73 8.25
CA ILE A 123 17.38 0.33 6.84
C ILE A 123 17.84 1.49 5.97
N SER A 124 19.08 1.39 5.47
CA SER A 124 19.64 2.39 4.56
C SER A 124 19.09 2.28 3.14
N ASN A 125 18.80 1.05 2.68
CA ASN A 125 18.37 0.78 1.31
C ASN A 125 17.06 -0.01 1.29
N PRO A 126 15.90 0.67 1.41
CA PRO A 126 14.61 0.00 1.53
C PRO A 126 14.14 -0.62 0.22
N ILE A 127 14.68 -0.24 -0.94
CA ILE A 127 14.22 -0.73 -2.24
C ILE A 127 15.21 -1.76 -2.79
N TRP A 128 14.70 -2.85 -3.36
CA TRP A 128 15.49 -3.93 -3.94
C TRP A 128 15.00 -4.26 -5.34
N CYS A 129 15.92 -4.34 -6.30
CA CYS A 129 15.62 -4.81 -7.64
C CYS A 129 15.93 -6.30 -7.75
N GLU A 130 14.93 -7.13 -8.04
CA GLU A 130 15.12 -8.59 -8.17
C GLU A 130 15.88 -8.98 -9.43
N LEU A 131 15.80 -8.15 -10.47
CA LEU A 131 16.51 -8.36 -11.73
C LEU A 131 18.02 -8.23 -11.54
N CYS A 132 18.44 -7.10 -10.95
CA CYS A 132 19.86 -6.75 -10.80
C CYS A 132 20.46 -7.19 -9.47
N ARG A 133 19.64 -7.67 -8.52
CA ARG A 133 20.03 -8.02 -7.15
C ARG A 133 20.79 -6.88 -6.47
N SER A 134 20.29 -5.65 -6.63
CA SER A 134 20.88 -4.44 -6.07
C SER A 134 19.87 -3.66 -5.25
N SER A 135 20.35 -3.05 -4.17
CA SER A 135 19.53 -2.20 -3.30
C SER A 135 19.65 -0.73 -3.70
N CYS A 136 18.54 0.00 -3.68
CA CYS A 136 18.48 1.45 -3.90
C CYS A 136 17.97 2.13 -2.63
N SER A 137 18.53 3.30 -2.32
CA SER A 137 18.20 4.07 -1.11
C SER A 137 16.97 4.95 -1.31
N SER A 138 16.73 5.41 -2.54
CA SER A 138 15.67 6.37 -2.86
C SER A 138 15.03 6.08 -4.21
N LEU A 139 13.90 6.73 -4.49
CA LEU A 139 13.22 6.59 -5.77
C LEU A 139 14.05 7.15 -6.94
N GLY A 140 14.78 8.26 -6.72
CA GLY A 140 15.66 8.82 -7.75
C GLY A 140 16.80 7.87 -8.13
N GLU A 141 17.34 7.13 -7.16
CA GLU A 141 18.32 6.07 -7.46
C GLU A 141 17.72 4.90 -8.24
N VAL A 142 16.45 4.55 -7.99
CA VAL A 142 15.76 3.51 -8.77
C VAL A 142 15.61 3.94 -10.22
N GLU A 143 15.26 5.20 -10.47
CA GLU A 143 15.13 5.74 -11.83
C GLU A 143 16.48 5.75 -12.56
N ALA A 144 17.54 6.24 -11.90
CA ALA A 144 18.90 6.18 -12.44
C ALA A 144 19.36 4.74 -12.68
N HIS A 145 19.03 3.82 -11.77
CA HIS A 145 19.34 2.39 -11.89
C HIS A 145 18.69 1.75 -13.12
N LEU A 146 17.41 2.02 -13.36
CA LEU A 146 16.64 1.51 -14.50
C LEU A 146 17.24 1.96 -15.84
N ASN A 147 17.71 3.22 -15.88
CA ASN A 147 18.36 3.80 -17.06
C ASN A 147 19.85 3.40 -17.17
N GLY A 148 20.38 2.66 -16.20
CA GLY A 148 21.76 2.23 -16.15
C GLY A 148 22.10 1.14 -17.17
N SER A 149 23.37 1.11 -17.60
CA SER A 149 23.90 0.12 -18.54
C SER A 149 23.76 -1.33 -18.06
N LYS A 150 23.91 -1.56 -16.74
CA LYS A 150 23.77 -2.90 -16.14
C LYS A 150 22.35 -3.45 -16.27
N HIS A 151 21.35 -2.64 -15.92
CA HIS A 151 19.95 -3.04 -15.94
C HIS A 151 19.48 -3.32 -17.37
N THR A 152 19.73 -2.37 -18.27
CA THR A 152 19.39 -2.46 -19.70
C THR A 152 20.08 -3.65 -20.40
N SER A 153 21.35 -3.92 -20.12
CA SER A 153 22.06 -5.10 -20.65
C SER A 153 21.42 -6.42 -20.20
N LEU A 154 21.02 -6.52 -18.92
CA LEU A 154 20.35 -7.73 -18.43
C LEU A 154 18.99 -7.93 -19.10
N LEU A 155 18.19 -6.86 -19.24
CA LEU A 155 16.92 -6.90 -19.94
C LEU A 155 17.07 -7.39 -21.38
N THR A 156 18.01 -6.81 -22.14
CA THR A 156 18.25 -7.24 -23.52
C THR A 156 18.76 -8.68 -23.61
N THR A 157 19.57 -9.14 -22.65
CA THR A 157 20.04 -10.53 -22.58
C THR A 157 18.88 -11.49 -22.33
N LEU A 158 17.97 -11.17 -21.42
CA LEU A 158 16.78 -11.96 -21.14
C LEU A 158 15.86 -12.04 -22.36
N ALA A 159 15.60 -10.90 -23.01
CA ALA A 159 14.81 -10.84 -24.23
C ALA A 159 15.42 -11.70 -25.36
N LYS A 160 16.75 -11.70 -25.51
CA LYS A 160 17.47 -12.50 -26.51
C LYS A 160 17.42 -14.00 -26.22
N LYS A 161 17.60 -14.42 -24.95
CA LYS A 161 17.57 -15.84 -24.57
C LYS A 161 16.23 -16.51 -24.89
N ARG A 162 15.13 -15.77 -24.83
CA ARG A 162 13.79 -16.29 -25.12
C ARG A 162 13.49 -16.52 -26.60
N ARG A 163 14.24 -15.91 -27.52
CA ARG A 163 14.04 -16.10 -28.98
C ARG A 163 14.74 -17.33 -29.54
N LYS A 164 15.62 -17.95 -28.74
CA LYS A 164 16.39 -19.15 -29.12
C LYS A 164 15.73 -20.45 -28.66
N HIS A 165 14.57 -20.38 -28.02
CA HIS A 165 13.85 -21.51 -27.46
C HIS A 165 12.43 -21.55 -28.03
#